data_AF-X0Z4N4-F1
#
_entry.id   AF-X0Z4N4-F1
#
_cell.length_a   1.000
_cell.length_b   1.000
_cell.length_c   1.000
_cell.angle_alpha   90.00
_cell.angle_beta   90.00
_cell.angle_gamma   90.00
#
_symmetry.space_group_name_H-M   'P 1'
#
loop_
_entity.id
_entity.type
_entity.pdbx_description
1 polymer ?
#
loop_
_entity_poly.entity_id
_entity_poly.type
_entity_poly.pdbx_seq_one_letter_code
_entity_poly.pdbx_strand_id
1 'polypeptide(L)'
;SRGLEVEGNIFIKIKSLIPLITPLLFSSISEVEQRALALEVRAFSSPNPKTSILKIKDSLPQKIFRIVTLLLCLILIIYKFYLVIF
;
A
#
# COMPACT_ATOMS: atom_id res chain seq x y z
N SER A 1 -32.49 17.49 -7.89
CA SER A 1 -33.36 16.36 -8.27
C SER A 1 -32.80 14.97 -7.94
N ARG A 2 -31.60 14.80 -7.36
CA ARG A 2 -31.25 13.50 -6.76
C ARG A 2 -31.31 13.66 -5.25
N GLY A 3 -32.53 13.56 -4.70
CA GLY A 3 -32.89 13.84 -3.31
C GLY A 3 -32.14 12.96 -2.31
N LEU A 4 -30.90 13.34 -2.02
CA LEU A 4 -30.19 12.89 -0.83
C LEU A 4 -30.53 13.88 0.27
N GLU A 5 -31.72 13.72 0.84
CA GLU A 5 -32.06 14.39 2.09
C GLU A 5 -31.21 13.72 3.18
N VAL A 6 -30.10 14.38 3.54
CA VAL A 6 -29.18 13.93 4.60
C VAL A 6 -29.60 14.50 5.96
N GLU A 7 -30.87 14.89 6.10
CA GLU A 7 -31.43 15.39 7.35
C GLU A 7 -32.25 14.28 8.02
N GLY A 8 -31.72 13.73 9.12
CA GLY A 8 -32.35 12.65 9.89
C GLY A 8 -31.37 11.82 10.72
N ASN A 9 -31.90 10.86 11.47
CA ASN A 9 -31.16 9.93 12.35
C ASN A 9 -30.02 9.20 11.60
N ILE A 10 -28.93 8.84 12.29
CA ILE A 10 -27.70 8.26 11.71
C ILE A 10 -27.97 7.06 10.78
N PHE A 11 -29.00 6.27 11.09
CA PHE A 11 -29.43 5.12 10.31
C PHE A 11 -29.96 5.47 8.91
N ILE A 12 -30.68 6.59 8.76
CA ILE A 12 -31.23 7.05 7.48
C ILE A 12 -30.08 7.55 6.59
N LYS A 13 -29.08 8.20 7.21
CA LYS A 13 -27.85 8.65 6.55
C LYS A 13 -26.99 7.50 6.03
N ILE A 14 -26.87 6.40 6.76
CA ILE A 14 -26.18 5.20 6.27
C ILE A 14 -26.95 4.58 5.09
N LYS A 15 -28.28 4.50 5.20
CA LYS A 15 -29.12 3.93 4.12
C LYS A 15 -29.08 4.75 2.84
N SER A 16 -28.97 6.08 2.92
CA SER A 16 -28.86 6.96 1.76
C SER A 16 -27.51 6.89 1.05
N LEU A 17 -26.49 6.29 1.67
CA LEU A 17 -25.20 6.01 1.01
C LEU A 17 -25.24 4.74 0.14
N ILE A 18 -26.16 3.80 0.40
CA ILE A 18 -26.26 2.54 -0.35
C ILE A 18 -26.44 2.79 -1.87
N PRO A 19 -27.33 3.68 -2.33
CA PRO A 19 -27.48 4.00 -3.76
C PRO A 19 -26.24 4.64 -4.41
N LEU A 20 -25.30 5.17 -3.62
CA LEU A 20 -24.03 5.73 -4.12
C LEU A 20 -22.93 4.66 -4.15
N ILE A 21 -22.82 3.86 -3.09
CA ILE A 21 -21.83 2.79 -2.99
C ILE A 21 -22.11 1.70 -4.04
N THR A 22 -23.37 1.38 -4.28
CA THR A 22 -23.78 0.33 -5.23
C THR A 22 -23.21 0.55 -6.64
N PRO A 23 -23.46 1.66 -7.34
CA PRO A 23 -22.90 1.90 -8.67
C PRO A 23 -21.37 2.00 -8.67
N LEU A 24 -20.76 2.52 -7.59
CA LEU A 24 -19.30 2.57 -7.45
C LEU A 24 -18.69 1.17 -7.40
N LEU A 25 -19.25 0.27 -6.58
CA LEU A 25 -18.79 -1.11 -6.50
C LEU A 25 -18.91 -1.82 -7.85
N PHE A 26 -20.05 -1.68 -8.53
CA PHE A 26 -20.23 -2.26 -9.87
C PHE A 26 -19.19 -1.72 -10.86
N SER A 27 -18.93 -0.41 -10.84
CA SER A 27 -17.90 0.19 -11.69
C SER A 27 -16.50 -0.34 -11.39
N SER A 28 -16.13 -0.49 -10.11
CA SER A 28 -14.81 -1.01 -9.71
C SER A 28 -14.63 -2.49 -10.07
N ILE A 29 -15.67 -3.31 -9.91
CA ILE A 29 -15.64 -4.73 -10.29
C ILE A 29 -15.44 -4.85 -11.80
N SER A 30 -16.22 -4.10 -12.58
CA SER A 30 -16.10 -4.09 -14.04
C SER A 30 -14.71 -3.64 -14.51
N GLU A 31 -14.13 -2.63 -13.85
CA GLU A 31 -12.77 -2.16 -14.14
C GLU A 31 -11.71 -3.23 -13.82
N VAL A 32 -11.85 -3.95 -12.71
CA VAL A 32 -10.94 -5.05 -12.34
C VAL A 32 -11.02 -6.19 -13.35
N GLU A 33 -12.21 -6.55 -13.81
CA GLU A 33 -12.42 -7.58 -14.83
C GLU A 33 -11.72 -7.20 -16.16
N GLN A 34 -11.94 -5.98 -16.64
CA GLN A 34 -11.29 -5.49 -17.85
C GLN A 34 -9.76 -5.48 -17.73
N ARG A 35 -9.22 -5.08 -16.57
CA ARG A 35 -7.78 -5.10 -16.30
C ARG A 35 -7.23 -6.52 -16.25
N ALA A 36 -7.95 -7.47 -15.65
CA ALA A 36 -7.55 -8.87 -15.59
C ALA A 36 -7.47 -9.49 -16.99
N LEU A 37 -8.50 -9.28 -17.82
CA LEU A 37 -8.50 -9.71 -19.22
C LEU A 37 -7.34 -9.11 -20.02
N ALA A 38 -7.07 -7.80 -19.85
CA ALA A 38 -5.94 -7.15 -20.51
C ALA A 38 -4.58 -7.75 -20.09
N LEU A 39 -4.43 -8.13 -18.81
CA LEU A 39 -3.23 -8.82 -18.32
C LEU A 39 -3.11 -10.24 -18.90
N GLU A 40 -4.22 -10.96 -19.01
CA GLU A 40 -4.25 -12.30 -19.60
C GLU A 40 -3.85 -12.28 -21.08
N VAL A 41 -4.40 -11.35 -21.87
CA VAL A 41 -4.03 -11.13 -23.28
C VAL A 41 -2.56 -10.76 -23.43
N ARG A 42 -1.97 -10.08 -22.44
CA ARG A 42 -0.53 -9.76 -22.38
C ARG A 42 0.31 -10.93 -21.84
N ALA A 43 -0.25 -12.12 -21.75
CA ALA A 43 0.38 -13.33 -21.24
C ALA A 43 0.99 -13.15 -19.83
N PHE A 44 0.33 -12.35 -18.97
CA PHE A 44 0.80 -12.16 -17.59
C PHE A 44 0.76 -13.47 -16.78
N SER A 45 -0.04 -14.46 -17.18
CA SER A 45 -0.05 -15.82 -16.59
C SER A 45 0.99 -16.77 -17.19
N SER A 46 1.87 -16.32 -18.10
CA SER A 46 2.92 -17.16 -18.68
C SER A 46 3.85 -17.74 -17.60
N PRO A 47 4.29 -19.02 -17.72
CA PRO A 47 5.16 -19.69 -16.75
C PRO A 47 6.59 -19.12 -16.70
N ASN A 48 6.93 -18.23 -17.63
CA ASN A 48 8.23 -17.57 -17.67
C ASN A 48 8.49 -16.69 -16.43
N PRO A 49 9.76 -16.54 -16.00
CA PRO A 49 10.11 -15.71 -14.86
C PRO A 49 9.70 -14.25 -15.11
N LYS A 50 9.05 -13.64 -14.12
CA LYS A 50 8.62 -12.23 -14.19
C LYS A 50 9.81 -11.30 -14.01
N THR A 51 9.88 -10.26 -14.83
CA THR A 51 10.90 -9.21 -14.72
C THR A 51 10.30 -7.94 -14.13
N SER A 52 11.07 -7.23 -13.31
CA SER A 52 10.65 -5.92 -12.77
C SER A 52 11.18 -4.79 -13.63
N ILE A 53 10.28 -3.96 -14.15
CA ILE A 53 10.62 -2.71 -14.85
C ILE A 53 11.05 -1.64 -13.84
N LEU A 54 10.40 -1.61 -12.68
CA LEU A 54 10.73 -0.68 -11.59
C LEU A 54 11.96 -1.19 -10.85
N LYS A 55 13.09 -0.52 -11.07
CA LYS A 55 14.32 -0.72 -10.31
C LYS A 55 14.39 0.33 -9.20
N ILE A 56 14.20 -0.12 -7.96
CA ILE A 56 14.41 0.74 -6.78
C ILE A 56 15.92 0.93 -6.63
N LYS A 57 16.39 2.15 -6.89
CA LYS A 57 17.82 2.49 -6.73
C LYS A 57 18.09 2.78 -5.26
N ASP A 58 19.08 2.09 -4.69
CA ASP A 58 19.59 2.44 -3.36
C ASP A 58 20.40 3.73 -3.50
N SER A 59 19.85 4.81 -2.97
CA SER A 59 20.48 6.13 -3.07
C SER A 59 21.67 6.22 -2.10
N LEU A 60 22.69 7.00 -2.47
CA LEU A 60 23.83 7.27 -1.60
C LEU A 60 23.42 7.68 -0.16
N PRO A 61 22.45 8.59 0.06
CA PRO A 61 22.01 8.92 1.42
C PRO A 61 21.40 7.72 2.16
N GLN A 62 20.65 6.84 1.50
CA GLN A 62 20.10 5.62 2.15
C GLN A 62 21.21 4.66 2.58
N LYS A 63 22.23 4.47 1.74
CA LYS A 63 23.40 3.65 2.08
C LYS A 63 24.17 4.23 3.28
N ILE A 64 24.37 5.55 3.30
CA ILE A 64 25.03 6.25 4.42
C ILE A 64 24.21 6.09 5.70
N PHE A 65 22.91 6.36 5.65
CA PHE A 65 22.02 6.26 6.81
C PHE A 65 22.01 4.85 7.41
N ARG A 66 22.01 3.82 6.56
CA ARG A 66 22.09 2.42 6.98
C ARG A 66 23.40 2.12 7.73
N ILE A 67 24.54 2.60 7.23
CA ILE A 67 25.85 2.40 7.87
C ILE A 67 25.93 3.17 9.20
N VAL A 68 25.50 4.44 9.22
CA VAL A 68 25.48 5.26 10.43
C VAL A 68 24.62 4.62 11.52
N THR A 69 23.43 4.13 11.16
CA THR A 69 22.53 3.45 12.10
C THR A 69 23.15 2.18 12.67
N LEU A 70 23.84 1.39 11.85
CA LEU A 70 24.55 0.19 12.30
C LEU A 70 25.69 0.53 13.27
N LEU A 71 26.50 1.54 12.95
CA LEU A 71 27.59 1.97 13.83
C LEU A 71 27.07 2.52 15.16
N LEU A 72 26.01 3.33 15.12
CA LEU A 72 25.36 3.85 16.32
C LEU A 72 24.85 2.71 17.22
N CYS A 73 24.20 1.70 16.62
CA CYS A 73 23.74 0.52 17.34
C CYS A 73 24.89 -0.23 18.04
N LEU A 74 26.00 -0.45 17.31
CA LEU A 74 27.19 -1.10 17.87
C LEU A 74 27.78 -0.33 19.04
N ILE A 75 27.91 0.99 18.91
CA ILE A 75 28.42 1.88 19.95
C ILE A 75 27.54 1.83 21.20
N LEU A 76 26.22 1.85 21.04
CA LEU A 76 25.29 1.74 22.16
C LEU A 76 25.39 0.39 22.88
N ILE A 77 25.58 -0.70 22.13
CA ILE A 77 25.78 -2.04 22.71
C ILE A 77 27.08 -2.08 23.52
N ILE A 78 28.18 -1.57 22.96
CA ILE A 78 29.49 -1.52 23.65
C ILE A 78 29.41 -0.66 24.90
N TYR A 79 28.80 0.52 24.80
CA TYR A 79 28.62 1.44 25.94
C TYR A 79 27.80 0.78 27.05
N LYS A 80 26.67 0.13 26.70
CA LYS A 80 25.86 -0.61 27.67
C LYS A 80 26.66 -1.74 28.32
N PHE A 81 27.43 -2.49 27.53
CA PHE A 81 28.25 -3.59 28.04
C PHE A 81 29.32 -3.10 29.01
N TYR A 82 29.99 -1.99 28.70
CA TYR A 82 30.97 -1.36 29.57
C TYR A 82 30.35 -0.92 30.90
N LEU A 83 29.17 -0.29 30.87
CA LEU A 83 28.43 0.15 32.06
C LEU A 83 27.89 -1.00 32.92
N VAL A 84 27.66 -2.18 32.34
CA VAL A 84 27.21 -3.36 33.10
C VAL A 84 28.38 -4.08 33.78
N ILE A 85 29.58 -3.99 33.21
CA ILE A 85 30.77 -4.68 33.71
C ILE A 85 31.56 -3.87 34.75
N PHE A 86 31.47 -2.54 34.71
CA PHE A 86 32.15 -1.62 35.60
C PHE A 86 31.14 -0.81 36.41
#